data_AF-A0AA86IUG5-F1
#
_entry.id   AF-A0AA86IUG5-F1
#
_cell.length_a   1.000
_cell.length_b   1.000
_cell.length_c   1.000
_cell.angle_alpha   90.00
_cell.angle_beta   90.00
_cell.angle_gamma   90.00
#
_symmetry.space_group_name_H-M   'P 1'
#
loop_
_entity.id
_entity.type
_entity.pdbx_description
1 polymer ?
#
loop_
_entity_poly.entity_id
_entity_poly.type
_entity_poly.pdbx_seq_one_letter_code
_entity_poly.pdbx_strand_id
1 'polypeptide(L)'
;MRALPICLLALMLSGCSMLSRSPVEPAKNTATTTRTEPEKPKAPRPAPVRIITNAEELVGKPFRDLGEVSGDSCQATNQDSPPNIPTARKRMQINASKLRANAVLQHSCEVTSGTPGCYRQAVCIGTALNITAK
;
A
#
# COMPACT_ATOMS: atom_id res chain seq x y z
N MET A 1 35.09 43.78 20.18
CA MET A 1 36.45 43.26 20.46
C MET A 1 36.25 41.96 21.25
N ARG A 2 36.65 40.76 20.82
CA ARG A 2 37.79 40.33 20.00
C ARG A 2 37.45 39.05 19.20
N ALA A 3 38.03 38.99 17.99
CA ALA A 3 38.50 37.82 17.26
C ALA A 3 37.51 36.67 16.92
N LEU A 4 36.91 36.78 15.74
CA LEU A 4 36.80 35.71 14.73
C LEU A 4 38.15 34.94 14.57
N PRO A 5 38.26 33.85 13.79
CA PRO A 5 37.42 32.66 13.66
C PRO A 5 38.31 31.39 13.55
N ILE A 6 37.96 30.27 14.20
CA ILE A 6 38.56 28.97 13.85
C ILE A 6 37.43 28.08 13.34
N CYS A 7 37.09 28.36 12.09
CA CYS A 7 36.63 27.37 11.13
C CYS A 7 37.45 26.07 11.24
N LEU A 8 36.80 24.97 10.82
CA LEU A 8 37.39 23.68 10.42
C LEU A 8 37.53 22.63 11.52
N LEU A 9 36.41 22.07 11.97
CA LEU A 9 36.34 20.65 12.37
C LEU A 9 34.96 20.03 12.01
N ALA A 10 34.35 20.55 10.95
CA ALA A 10 33.36 19.81 10.17
C ALA A 10 34.09 18.88 9.20
N LEU A 11 33.45 17.74 8.88
CA LEU A 11 33.83 16.73 7.88
C LEU A 11 34.83 15.65 8.34
N MET A 12 34.45 14.91 9.37
CA MET A 12 34.76 13.48 9.38
C MET A 12 33.67 12.74 8.60
N LEU A 13 34.08 11.86 7.67
CA LEU A 13 33.30 10.96 6.80
C LEU A 13 33.01 11.40 5.33
N SER A 14 34.02 11.90 4.62
CA SER A 14 34.16 11.67 3.17
C SER A 14 35.61 11.27 2.91
N GLY A 15 35.95 10.05 2.50
CA GLY A 15 35.71 9.54 1.16
C GLY A 15 37.01 9.66 0.34
N CYS A 16 37.88 8.66 0.40
CA CYS A 16 39.03 8.55 -0.49
C CYS A 16 39.33 7.08 -0.80
N SER A 17 38.81 6.60 -1.93
CA SER A 17 39.30 5.39 -2.60
C SER A 17 39.07 5.56 -4.11
N MET A 18 39.88 6.42 -4.70
CA MET A 18 40.20 6.35 -6.12
C MET A 18 41.61 5.78 -6.25
N LEU A 19 41.72 4.49 -6.54
CA LEU A 19 42.84 3.92 -7.29
C LEU A 19 42.49 2.49 -7.70
N SER A 20 41.80 2.38 -8.84
CA SER A 20 41.92 1.24 -9.76
C SER A 20 41.14 1.54 -11.03
N ARG A 21 41.72 2.38 -11.89
CA ARG A 21 41.46 2.34 -13.33
C ARG A 21 42.68 1.72 -13.99
N SER A 22 42.52 0.50 -14.50
CA SER A 22 43.17 0.01 -15.71
C SER A 22 42.59 -1.37 -16.06
N PRO A 23 42.71 -1.84 -17.31
CA PRO A 23 41.87 -1.45 -18.44
C PRO A 23 40.95 -2.61 -18.87
N VAL A 24 39.90 -2.26 -19.60
CA VAL A 24 39.03 -3.20 -20.29
C VAL A 24 39.85 -3.94 -21.35
N GLU A 25 40.03 -5.25 -21.18
CA GLU A 25 40.29 -6.17 -22.28
C GLU A 25 39.01 -7.00 -22.55
N PRO A 26 38.53 -7.04 -23.81
CA PRO A 26 37.35 -7.81 -24.17
C PRO A 26 37.76 -9.23 -24.57
N ALA A 27 37.15 -10.23 -23.95
CA ALA A 27 36.71 -11.49 -24.57
C ALA A 27 36.66 -12.60 -23.53
N LYS A 28 35.53 -13.30 -23.47
CA LYS A 28 35.38 -14.65 -24.02
C LYS A 28 34.32 -15.40 -23.20
N ASN A 29 33.24 -15.74 -23.89
CA ASN A 29 32.22 -16.67 -23.45
C ASN A 29 32.85 -17.90 -22.79
N THR A 30 32.40 -18.26 -21.59
CA THR A 30 32.46 -19.66 -21.11
C THR A 30 31.24 -19.91 -20.23
N ALA A 31 30.56 -21.00 -20.57
CA ALA A 31 29.26 -21.42 -20.09
C ALA A 31 29.31 -22.10 -18.71
N THR A 32 28.11 -22.24 -18.12
CA THR A 32 27.69 -23.24 -17.10
C THR A 32 28.18 -22.94 -15.66
N THR A 33 27.32 -22.68 -14.68
CA THR A 33 26.33 -23.63 -14.16
C THR A 33 25.20 -22.90 -13.41
N THR A 34 23.97 -23.10 -13.86
CA THR A 34 22.76 -22.65 -13.16
C THR A 34 22.58 -23.51 -11.91
N ARG A 35 22.85 -22.96 -10.73
CA ARG A 35 22.50 -23.58 -9.46
C ARG A 35 21.00 -23.37 -9.24
N THR A 36 20.20 -24.37 -9.60
CA THR A 36 18.75 -24.36 -9.34
C THR A 36 18.51 -24.50 -7.83
N GLU A 37 18.26 -23.37 -7.17
CA GLU A 37 17.74 -23.33 -5.81
C GLU A 37 16.30 -23.88 -5.81
N PRO A 38 15.92 -24.78 -4.89
CA PRO A 38 14.55 -25.30 -4.82
C PRO A 38 13.57 -24.17 -4.54
N GLU A 39 12.66 -23.87 -5.48
CA GLU A 39 11.63 -22.85 -5.29
C GLU A 39 10.67 -23.31 -4.18
N LYS A 40 10.85 -22.76 -2.98
CA LYS A 40 9.99 -23.01 -1.82
C LYS A 40 8.53 -22.70 -2.21
N PRO A 41 7.55 -23.59 -1.94
CA PRO A 41 6.15 -23.33 -2.28
C PRO A 41 5.68 -22.01 -1.67
N LYS A 42 5.27 -21.06 -2.54
CA LYS A 42 4.68 -19.80 -2.09
C LYS A 42 3.36 -20.11 -1.38
N ALA A 43 3.23 -19.68 -0.12
CA ALA A 43 2.00 -19.81 0.63
C ALA A 43 0.83 -19.17 -0.15
N PRO A 44 -0.35 -19.83 -0.21
CA PRO A 44 -1.52 -19.26 -0.88
C PRO A 44 -1.86 -17.90 -0.26
N ARG A 45 -1.83 -16.85 -1.09
CA ARG A 45 -2.28 -15.52 -0.65
C ARG A 45 -3.81 -15.51 -0.72
N PRO A 46 -4.51 -14.99 0.29
CA PRO A 46 -5.95 -14.78 0.21
C PRO A 46 -6.27 -13.98 -1.05
N ALA A 47 -7.29 -14.42 -1.79
CA ALA A 47 -7.73 -13.70 -2.98
C ALA A 47 -8.11 -12.27 -2.60
N PRO A 48 -7.68 -11.25 -3.36
CA PRO A 48 -8.03 -9.87 -3.06
C PRO A 48 -9.54 -9.69 -3.15
N VAL A 49 -10.13 -9.09 -2.12
CA VAL A 49 -11.56 -8.77 -2.07
C VAL A 49 -11.90 -7.82 -3.21
N ARG A 50 -12.79 -8.18 -4.12
CA ARG A 50 -13.15 -7.33 -5.27
C ARG A 50 -14.02 -6.16 -4.82
N ILE A 51 -13.73 -4.95 -5.30
CA ILE A 51 -14.60 -3.79 -5.09
C ILE A 51 -15.56 -3.73 -6.28
N ILE A 52 -16.85 -3.69 -5.99
CA ILE A 52 -17.94 -3.54 -6.94
C ILE A 52 -18.56 -2.18 -6.69
N THR A 53 -18.63 -1.34 -7.71
CA THR A 53 -19.22 0.02 -7.60
C THR A 53 -20.63 0.09 -8.17
N ASN A 54 -21.05 -0.92 -8.94
CA ASN A 54 -22.35 -0.98 -9.60
C ASN A 54 -23.09 -2.23 -9.15
N ALA A 55 -24.31 -2.09 -8.66
CA ALA A 55 -25.11 -3.21 -8.16
C ALA A 55 -25.50 -4.20 -9.27
N GLU A 56 -25.51 -3.75 -10.53
CA GLU A 56 -25.82 -4.54 -11.72
C GLU A 56 -24.86 -5.73 -11.89
N GLU A 57 -23.62 -5.62 -11.41
CA GLU A 57 -22.65 -6.72 -11.44
C GLU A 57 -23.04 -7.92 -10.57
N LEU A 58 -23.96 -7.71 -9.63
CA LEU A 58 -24.49 -8.73 -8.73
C LEU A 58 -25.79 -9.35 -9.24
N VAL A 59 -26.44 -8.75 -10.24
CA VAL A 59 -27.70 -9.26 -10.80
C VAL A 59 -27.47 -10.65 -11.40
N GLY A 60 -28.30 -11.61 -10.99
CA GLY A 60 -28.21 -12.99 -11.43
C GLY A 60 -27.05 -13.79 -10.82
N LYS A 61 -26.24 -13.19 -9.93
CA LYS A 61 -25.17 -13.90 -9.21
C LYS A 61 -25.66 -14.22 -7.79
N PRO A 62 -25.64 -15.49 -7.37
CA PRO A 62 -25.91 -15.81 -5.98
C PRO A 62 -24.79 -15.25 -5.11
N PHE A 63 -25.16 -14.47 -4.09
CA PHE A 63 -24.23 -13.95 -3.10
C PHE A 63 -24.84 -14.01 -1.71
N ARG A 64 -23.97 -14.10 -0.71
CA ARG A 64 -24.33 -13.96 0.70
C ARG A 64 -23.89 -12.60 1.20
N ASP A 65 -24.80 -11.88 1.84
CA ASP A 65 -24.48 -10.69 2.62
C ASP A 65 -23.80 -11.08 3.94
N LEU A 66 -22.65 -10.48 4.22
CA LEU A 66 -21.85 -10.69 5.43
C LEU A 66 -21.91 -9.48 6.39
N GLY A 67 -22.55 -8.39 6.00
CA GLY A 67 -22.72 -7.18 6.80
C GLY A 67 -22.07 -5.94 6.20
N GLU A 68 -22.39 -4.78 6.78
CA GLU A 68 -21.80 -3.50 6.42
C GLU A 68 -20.34 -3.40 6.90
N VAL A 69 -19.51 -2.78 6.07
CA VAL A 69 -18.11 -2.48 6.36
C VAL A 69 -17.81 -1.05 6.00
N SER A 70 -16.97 -0.43 6.82
CA SER A 70 -16.47 0.91 6.58
C SER A 70 -14.95 0.93 6.61
N GLY A 71 -14.38 1.96 6.01
CA GLY A 71 -12.97 2.29 6.14
C GLY A 71 -12.78 3.77 5.97
N ASP A 72 -11.88 4.34 6.77
CA ASP A 72 -11.69 5.78 6.83
C ASP A 72 -10.22 6.17 6.72
N SER A 73 -9.96 7.43 6.38
CA SER A 73 -8.66 8.07 6.41
C SER A 73 -8.80 9.38 7.18
N CYS A 74 -8.40 9.37 8.46
CA CYS A 74 -8.43 10.53 9.35
C CYS A 74 -7.18 11.40 9.16
N GLN A 75 -7.40 12.71 9.01
CA GLN A 75 -6.41 13.76 9.21
C GLN A 75 -6.69 14.40 10.57
N ALA A 76 -5.83 14.17 11.57
CA ALA A 76 -6.08 14.65 12.93
C ALA A 76 -5.85 16.17 13.05
N THR A 77 -4.79 16.68 12.43
CA THR A 77 -4.39 18.08 12.43
C THR A 77 -4.17 18.62 11.01
N ASN A 78 -4.10 19.94 10.85
CA ASN A 78 -3.83 20.56 9.54
C ASN A 78 -2.44 20.22 8.96
N GLN A 79 -1.52 19.79 9.81
CA GLN A 79 -0.13 19.45 9.47
C GLN A 79 -0.01 17.99 9.00
N ASP A 80 -0.99 17.15 9.34
CA ASP A 80 -1.03 15.77 8.87
C ASP A 80 -1.41 15.70 7.39
N SER A 81 -1.03 14.59 6.75
CA SER A 81 -1.42 14.31 5.38
C SER A 81 -2.95 14.41 5.20
N PRO A 82 -3.43 15.05 4.12
CA PRO A 82 -4.86 15.16 3.85
C PRO A 82 -5.55 13.79 3.77
N PRO A 83 -6.87 13.72 4.05
CA PRO A 83 -7.64 12.49 3.90
C PRO A 83 -7.59 11.95 2.48
N ASN A 84 -7.45 10.63 2.36
CA ASN A 84 -7.27 9.97 1.08
C ASN A 84 -8.36 8.90 0.87
N ILE A 85 -9.23 9.12 -0.12
CA ILE A 85 -10.32 8.19 -0.48
C ILE A 85 -9.79 6.79 -0.86
N PRO A 86 -8.76 6.64 -1.73
CA PRO A 86 -8.15 5.33 -1.98
C PRO A 86 -7.71 4.59 -0.71
N THR A 87 -7.12 5.29 0.27
CA THR A 87 -6.75 4.70 1.56
C THR A 87 -7.96 4.22 2.35
N ALA A 88 -9.01 5.05 2.45
CA ALA A 88 -10.26 4.70 3.10
C ALA A 88 -10.91 3.46 2.45
N ARG A 89 -10.96 3.42 1.12
CA ARG A 89 -11.47 2.29 0.34
C ARG A 89 -10.66 1.00 0.55
N LYS A 90 -9.33 1.11 0.60
CA LYS A 90 -8.46 -0.03 0.91
C LYS A 90 -8.69 -0.54 2.33
N ARG A 91 -8.91 0.34 3.31
CA ARG A 91 -9.25 -0.06 4.69
C ARG A 91 -10.61 -0.75 4.76
N MET A 92 -11.61 -0.26 4.03
CA MET A 92 -12.91 -0.92 3.87
C MET A 92 -12.76 -2.32 3.27
N GLN A 93 -11.96 -2.47 2.22
CA GLN A 93 -11.65 -3.76 1.59
C GLN A 93 -10.97 -4.74 2.57
N ILE A 94 -10.04 -4.26 3.39
CA ILE A 94 -9.39 -5.06 4.44
C ILE A 94 -10.41 -5.50 5.50
N ASN A 95 -11.30 -4.60 5.93
CA ASN A 95 -12.33 -4.92 6.91
C ASN A 95 -13.32 -5.98 6.38
N ALA A 96 -13.70 -5.90 5.09
CA ALA A 96 -14.46 -6.95 4.44
C ALA A 96 -13.73 -8.31 4.41
N SER A 97 -12.42 -8.29 4.18
CA SER A 97 -11.61 -9.52 4.21
C SER A 97 -11.63 -10.18 5.59
N LYS A 98 -11.68 -9.41 6.68
CA LYS A 98 -11.82 -9.93 8.06
C LYS A 98 -13.15 -10.69 8.24
N LEU A 99 -14.19 -10.30 7.52
CA LEU A 99 -15.48 -11.00 7.48
C LEU A 99 -15.50 -12.20 6.52
N ARG A 100 -14.36 -12.57 5.93
CA ARG A 100 -14.24 -13.63 4.91
C ARG A 100 -15.04 -13.33 3.63
N ALA A 101 -15.25 -12.05 3.34
CA ALA A 101 -15.82 -11.62 2.06
C ALA A 101 -14.85 -11.83 0.90
N ASN A 102 -15.38 -12.05 -0.29
CA ASN A 102 -14.61 -12.05 -1.54
C ASN A 102 -14.94 -10.84 -2.42
N ALA A 103 -15.97 -10.07 -2.08
CA ALA A 103 -16.32 -8.81 -2.70
C ALA A 103 -16.86 -7.78 -1.69
N VAL A 104 -16.85 -6.50 -2.06
CA VAL A 104 -17.53 -5.40 -1.37
C VAL A 104 -18.31 -4.61 -2.39
N LEU A 105 -19.60 -4.43 -2.17
CA LEU A 105 -20.40 -3.44 -2.88
C LEU A 105 -20.18 -2.08 -2.21
N GLN A 106 -19.47 -1.17 -2.88
CA GLN A 106 -19.22 0.17 -2.38
C GLN A 106 -20.46 1.05 -2.59
N HIS A 107 -20.95 1.67 -1.52
CA HIS A 107 -22.11 2.56 -1.55
C HIS A 107 -21.69 4.00 -1.81
N SER A 108 -20.80 4.52 -0.96
CA SER A 108 -20.31 5.90 -1.05
C SER A 108 -18.89 6.02 -0.51
N CYS A 109 -18.20 7.07 -0.96
CA CYS A 109 -16.92 7.51 -0.43
C CYS A 109 -16.92 9.03 -0.39
N GLU A 110 -16.86 9.61 0.81
CA GLU A 110 -17.02 11.05 1.00
C GLU A 110 -15.93 11.61 1.91
N VAL A 111 -15.60 12.89 1.73
CA VAL A 111 -14.70 13.62 2.63
C VAL A 111 -15.54 14.56 3.48
N THR A 112 -15.55 14.31 4.78
CA THR A 112 -16.28 15.09 5.77
C THR A 112 -15.32 15.84 6.68
N SER A 113 -15.75 17.00 7.20
CA SER A 113 -15.06 17.76 8.24
C SER A 113 -15.88 17.76 9.52
N GLY A 114 -15.22 17.91 10.68
CA GLY A 114 -15.92 18.00 11.96
C GLY A 114 -16.20 16.66 12.63
N THR A 115 -15.61 15.57 12.16
CA THR A 115 -15.60 14.31 12.90
C THR A 115 -14.80 14.48 14.20
N PRO A 116 -15.33 14.08 15.37
CA PRO A 116 -14.55 14.12 16.61
C PRO A 116 -13.21 13.39 16.47
N GLY A 117 -12.11 14.08 16.77
CA GLY A 117 -10.76 13.55 16.65
C GLY A 117 -10.11 13.65 15.26
N CYS A 118 -10.83 14.10 14.24
CA CYS A 118 -10.28 14.37 12.90
C CYS A 118 -10.62 15.79 12.44
N TYR A 119 -9.61 16.57 12.09
CA TYR A 119 -9.82 17.83 11.39
C TYR A 119 -10.62 17.61 10.10
N ARG A 120 -10.23 16.60 9.31
CA ARG A 120 -10.97 16.09 8.14
C ARG A 120 -10.86 14.58 8.07
N GLN A 121 -11.84 13.93 7.43
CA GLN A 121 -11.87 12.48 7.31
C GLN A 121 -12.47 12.08 5.96
N ALA A 122 -11.84 11.15 5.27
CA ALA A 122 -12.44 10.44 4.14
C ALA A 122 -13.04 9.15 4.66
N VAL A 123 -14.30 8.85 4.38
CA VAL A 123 -14.98 7.61 4.81
C VAL A 123 -15.57 6.94 3.58
N CYS A 124 -15.32 5.64 3.45
CA CYS A 124 -15.95 4.77 2.47
C CYS A 124 -16.79 3.72 3.19
N ILE A 125 -18.01 3.51 2.71
CA ILE A 125 -18.97 2.56 3.27
C ILE A 125 -19.41 1.61 2.16
N GLY A 126 -19.61 0.35 2.52
CA GLY A 126 -20.05 -0.69 1.60
C GLY A 126 -20.59 -1.91 2.31
N THR A 127 -21.16 -2.84 1.56
CA THR A 127 -21.60 -4.14 2.06
C THR A 127 -20.57 -5.20 1.69
N ALA A 128 -20.13 -6.00 2.66
CA ALA A 128 -19.23 -7.12 2.45
C ALA A 128 -20.04 -8.33 1.94
N LEU A 129 -19.61 -8.90 0.82
CA LEU A 129 -20.33 -9.96 0.12
C LEU A 129 -19.45 -11.19 -0.08
N ASN A 130 -20.08 -12.36 -0.05
CA ASN A 130 -19.48 -13.59 -0.55
C ASN A 130 -20.26 -14.08 -1.78
N ILE A 131 -19.70 -13.80 -2.96
CA ILE A 131 -20.26 -14.22 -4.24
C ILE A 131 -19.84 -15.65 -4.51
N THR A 132 -20.80 -16.56 -4.59
CA THR A 132 -20.55 -17.95 -4.98
C THR A 132 -20.55 -18.05 -6.49
N ALA A 133 -19.44 -18.53 -7.07
CA ALA A 133 -19.43 -18.89 -8.49
C ALA A 133 -20.39 -20.07 -8.71
N LYS A 134 -21.24 -19.95 -9.73
CA LYS A 134 -22.13 -21.03 -10.17
C LYS A 134 -21.38 -21.99 -11.08
#